data_AF-A0A668REY3-F1
#
_entry.id   AF-A0A668REY3-F1
#
_cell.length_a   1.000
_cell.length_b   1.000
_cell.length_c   1.000
_cell.angle_alpha   90.00
_cell.angle_beta   90.00
_cell.angle_gamma   90.00
#
_symmetry.space_group_name_H-M   'P 1'
#
loop_
_entity.id
_entity.type
_entity.pdbx_description
1 polymer ?
#
loop_
_entity_poly.entity_id
_entity_poly.type
_entity_poly.pdbx_seq_one_letter_code
_entity_poly.pdbx_strand_id
1 'polypeptide(L)'
;MDSPNQAARSAEKELARMRTQFVERVTAENLTQLLEALVTDNVLNELEKERIQEMNQTRADKARDIIDTVKKKGEKACRIMISHLRTIDPTVSCQLGLSSGPSVRLGKKKKYF
;
A
#
# COMPACT_ATOMS: atom_id res chain seq x y z
N MET A 1 8.87 -18.18 30.94
CA MET A 1 9.86 -17.54 30.06
C MET A 1 9.12 -17.18 28.78
N ASP A 2 8.39 -16.08 28.84
CA ASP A 2 7.53 -15.60 27.76
C ASP A 2 8.36 -15.13 26.56
N SER A 3 8.03 -15.72 25.41
CA SER A 3 8.26 -15.34 24.02
C SER A 3 9.22 -14.18 23.75
N PRO A 4 10.39 -14.42 23.12
CA PRO A 4 11.15 -13.35 22.52
C PRO A 4 10.49 -12.92 21.21
N ASN A 5 10.40 -11.61 21.02
CA ASN A 5 10.44 -10.90 19.74
C ASN A 5 9.12 -10.45 19.10
N GLN A 6 8.60 -9.40 19.70
CA GLN A 6 7.81 -8.33 19.09
C GLN A 6 8.57 -7.68 17.89
N ALA A 7 8.62 -8.26 16.68
CA ALA A 7 9.20 -7.54 15.51
C ALA A 7 8.86 -8.04 14.09
N ALA A 8 8.16 -9.16 13.87
CA ALA A 8 7.62 -9.45 12.55
C ALA A 8 6.26 -8.77 12.41
N ARG A 9 6.26 -7.45 12.15
CA ARG A 9 5.09 -6.76 11.60
C ARG A 9 4.81 -7.37 10.23
N SER A 10 4.07 -8.50 10.19
CA SER A 10 3.67 -9.12 8.93
C SER A 10 2.93 -8.06 8.13
N ALA A 11 3.34 -7.82 6.89
CA ALA A 11 2.74 -6.79 6.05
C ALA A 11 1.22 -6.95 5.93
N GLU A 12 0.72 -8.17 6.03
CA GLU A 12 -0.72 -8.48 6.12
C GLU A 12 -1.42 -7.87 7.34
N LYS A 13 -0.77 -7.89 8.51
CA LYS A 13 -1.32 -7.31 9.75
C LYS A 13 -1.33 -5.78 9.67
N GLU A 14 -0.27 -5.19 9.11
CA GLU A 14 -0.22 -3.74 8.88
C GLU A 14 -1.28 -3.31 7.87
N LEU A 15 -1.41 -4.03 6.75
CA LEU A 15 -2.41 -3.76 5.74
C LEU A 15 -3.84 -3.90 6.31
N ALA A 16 -4.09 -4.89 7.16
CA ALA A 16 -5.36 -5.06 7.84
C ALA A 16 -5.69 -3.89 8.79
N ARG A 17 -4.70 -3.36 9.51
CA ARG A 17 -4.86 -2.17 10.37
C ARG A 17 -5.13 -0.91 9.56
N MET A 18 -4.43 -0.76 8.44
CA MET A 18 -4.58 0.38 7.53
C MET A 18 -5.89 0.34 6.74
N ARG A 19 -6.51 -0.83 6.58
CA ARG A 19 -7.70 -1.04 5.73
C ARG A 19 -8.78 -0.01 5.97
N THR A 20 -9.13 0.26 7.22
CA THR A 20 -10.20 1.21 7.56
C THR A 20 -9.86 2.62 7.11
N GLN A 21 -8.67 3.12 7.46
CA GLN A 21 -8.24 4.48 7.10
C GLN A 21 -8.00 4.63 5.60
N PHE A 22 -7.49 3.58 4.95
CA PHE A 22 -7.30 3.55 3.50
C PHE A 22 -8.65 3.70 2.78
N VAL A 23 -9.66 2.92 3.17
CA VAL A 23 -11.00 2.98 2.58
C VAL A 23 -11.63 4.38 2.75
N GLU A 24 -11.41 5.04 3.89
CA GLU A 24 -11.94 6.38 4.17
C GLU A 24 -11.23 7.48 3.37
N ARG A 25 -9.90 7.45 3.30
CA ARG A 25 -9.08 8.55 2.79
C ARG A 25 -8.71 8.43 1.31
N VAL A 26 -8.70 7.22 0.76
CA VAL A 26 -8.29 7.01 -0.64
C VAL A 26 -9.26 7.73 -1.58
N THR A 27 -8.71 8.45 -2.56
CA THR A 27 -9.48 9.06 -3.64
C THR A 27 -9.71 8.05 -4.76
N ALA A 28 -10.67 8.31 -5.65
CA ALA A 28 -10.88 7.45 -6.81
C ALA A 28 -9.63 7.38 -7.71
N GLU A 29 -8.91 8.50 -7.83
CA GLU A 29 -7.66 8.59 -8.58
C GLU A 29 -6.55 7.74 -7.94
N ASN A 30 -6.36 7.84 -6.62
CA ASN A 30 -5.36 7.04 -5.91
C ASN A 30 -5.65 5.54 -6.01
N LEU A 31 -6.92 5.13 -6.05
CA LEU A 31 -7.29 3.73 -6.28
C LEU A 31 -6.91 3.27 -7.68
N THR A 32 -7.20 4.06 -8.71
CA THR A 32 -6.86 3.71 -10.09
C THR A 32 -5.34 3.59 -10.26
N GLN A 33 -4.57 4.57 -9.76
CA GLN A 33 -3.11 4.53 -9.80
C GLN A 33 -2.56 3.32 -9.04
N LEU A 34 -3.10 3.01 -7.86
CA LEU A 34 -2.68 1.84 -7.09
C LEU A 34 -2.97 0.54 -7.82
N LEU A 35 -4.15 0.44 -8.45
CA LEU A 35 -4.55 -0.74 -9.18
C LEU A 35 -3.62 -1.00 -10.38
N GLU A 36 -3.28 0.05 -11.14
CA GLU A 36 -2.31 -0.03 -12.24
C GLU A 36 -0.90 -0.39 -11.76
N ALA A 37 -0.45 0.20 -10.66
CA ALA A 37 0.85 -0.12 -10.06
C ALA A 37 0.92 -1.60 -9.60
N LEU A 38 -0.16 -2.12 -9.01
CA LEU A 38 -0.24 -3.52 -8.59
C LEU A 38 -0.26 -4.49 -9.77
N VAL A 39 -0.87 -4.12 -10.90
CA VAL A 39 -0.77 -4.91 -12.14
C VAL A 39 0.65 -4.86 -12.69
N THR A 40 1.25 -3.68 -12.73
CA THR A 40 2.60 -3.47 -13.27
C THR A 40 3.63 -4.32 -12.52
N ASP A 41 3.50 -4.41 -11.20
CA ASP A 41 4.35 -5.25 -10.35
C ASP A 41 3.95 -6.73 -10.35
N ASN A 42 3.04 -7.17 -11.24
CA ASN A 42 2.51 -8.52 -11.34
C ASN A 42 1.91 -9.04 -10.01
N VAL A 43 1.43 -8.13 -9.17
CA VAL A 43 0.66 -8.47 -7.97
C VAL A 43 -0.75 -8.84 -8.40
N LEU A 44 -1.42 -7.98 -9.16
CA LEU A 44 -2.73 -8.28 -9.76
C LEU A 44 -2.55 -8.66 -11.24
N ASN A 45 -3.43 -9.50 -11.76
CA ASN A 45 -3.56 -9.69 -13.20
C ASN A 45 -4.65 -8.76 -13.77
N GLU A 46 -4.68 -8.61 -15.10
CA GLU A 46 -5.67 -7.74 -15.77
C GLU A 46 -7.12 -8.17 -15.50
N LEU A 47 -7.37 -9.49 -15.40
CA LEU A 47 -8.70 -10.02 -15.08
C LEU A 47 -9.16 -9.66 -13.66
N GLU A 48 -8.25 -9.70 -12.69
CA GLU A 48 -8.49 -9.30 -11.29
C GLU A 48 -8.75 -7.80 -11.22
N LYS A 49 -8.00 -6.99 -11.99
CA LYS A 49 -8.20 -5.56 -12.12
C LYS A 49 -9.60 -5.25 -12.68
N GLU A 50 -9.96 -5.85 -13.81
CA GLU A 50 -11.28 -5.66 -14.43
C GLU A 50 -12.39 -6.09 -13.48
N ARG A 51 -12.27 -7.28 -12.86
CA ARG A 51 -13.22 -7.76 -11.85
C ARG A 51 -13.43 -6.76 -10.72
N ILE A 52 -12.34 -6.21 -10.16
CA ILE A 52 -12.42 -5.23 -9.07
C ILE A 52 -13.10 -3.94 -9.56
N GLN A 53 -12.82 -3.50 -10.79
CA GLN A 53 -13.41 -2.29 -11.36
C GLN A 53 -14.91 -2.45 -11.65
N GLU A 54 -15.33 -3.61 -12.15
CA GLU A 54 -16.71 -3.91 -12.54
C GLU A 54 -17.60 -4.34 -11.38
N MET A 55 -17.13 -5.22 -10.49
CA MET A 55 -17.96 -5.78 -9.42
C MET A 55 -18.24 -4.80 -8.28
N ASN A 56 -17.41 -3.77 -8.11
CA ASN A 56 -17.52 -2.85 -6.98
C ASN A 56 -18.07 -1.50 -7.45
N GLN A 57 -19.29 -1.14 -7.02
CA GLN A 57 -19.91 0.13 -7.40
C GLN A 57 -19.35 1.34 -6.66
N THR A 58 -18.91 1.16 -5.40
CA THR A 58 -18.39 2.26 -4.59
C THR A 58 -16.86 2.23 -4.50
N ARG A 59 -16.29 3.42 -4.28
CA ARG A 59 -14.85 3.60 -3.97
C ARG A 59 -14.41 2.73 -2.80
N ALA A 60 -15.24 2.65 -1.77
CA ALA A 60 -14.95 1.92 -0.55
C ALA A 60 -14.94 0.39 -0.77
N ASP A 61 -15.88 -0.12 -1.58
CA ASP A 61 -15.91 -1.54 -1.95
C ASP A 61 -14.67 -1.91 -2.78
N LYS A 62 -14.29 -1.08 -3.77
CA LYS A 62 -13.06 -1.26 -4.56
C LYS A 62 -11.82 -1.34 -3.67
N ALA A 63 -11.68 -0.40 -2.73
CA ALA A 63 -10.57 -0.36 -1.80
C ALA A 63 -10.49 -1.61 -0.91
N ARG A 64 -11.64 -2.11 -0.43
CA ARG A 64 -11.71 -3.36 0.34
C ARG A 64 -11.29 -4.57 -0.49
N ASP A 65 -11.82 -4.69 -1.71
CA ASP A 65 -11.55 -5.84 -2.58
C ASP A 65 -10.09 -5.90 -3.04
N ILE A 66 -9.44 -4.75 -3.29
CA ILE A 66 -7.98 -4.68 -3.54
C ILE A 66 -7.20 -5.23 -2.33
N ILE A 67 -7.51 -4.75 -1.12
CA ILE A 67 -6.82 -5.19 0.10
C ILE A 67 -6.99 -6.69 0.30
N ASP A 68 -8.20 -7.21 0.14
CA ASP A 68 -8.49 -8.62 0.37
C ASP A 68 -7.82 -9.50 -0.71
N THR A 69 -7.76 -9.03 -1.96
CA THR A 69 -7.04 -9.73 -3.05
C THR A 69 -5.53 -9.75 -2.82
N VAL A 70 -4.94 -8.62 -2.44
CA VAL A 70 -3.51 -8.52 -2.12
C VAL A 70 -3.15 -9.40 -0.93
N LYS A 71 -3.99 -9.44 0.12
CA LYS A 71 -3.80 -10.33 1.27
C LYS A 71 -3.83 -11.80 0.87
N LYS A 72 -4.76 -12.21 -0.01
CA LYS A 72 -4.83 -13.61 -0.50
C LYS A 72 -3.57 -14.05 -1.23
N LYS A 73 -2.84 -13.12 -1.84
CA LYS A 73 -1.56 -13.39 -2.53
C LYS A 73 -0.37 -13.51 -1.56
N GLY A 74 -0.53 -13.08 -0.31
CA GLY A 74 0.43 -13.25 0.76
C GLY A 74 1.35 -12.05 0.99
N GLU A 75 2.32 -12.23 1.88
CA GLU A 75 3.06 -11.12 2.48
C GLU A 75 3.84 -10.26 1.47
N LYS A 76 4.40 -10.87 0.42
CA LYS A 76 5.14 -10.15 -0.63
C LYS A 76 4.26 -9.12 -1.33
N ALA A 77 3.04 -9.51 -1.67
CA ALA A 77 2.05 -8.63 -2.31
C ALA A 77 1.66 -7.47 -1.36
N CYS A 78 1.43 -7.77 -0.08
CA CYS A 78 1.14 -6.74 0.91
C CYS A 78 2.26 -5.72 1.06
N ARG A 79 3.53 -6.14 1.03
CA ARG A 79 4.69 -5.23 1.10
C ARG A 79 4.74 -4.29 -0.11
N ILE A 80 4.50 -4.81 -1.30
CA ILE A 80 4.46 -4.01 -2.54
C ILE A 80 3.34 -2.96 -2.46
N MET A 81 2.13 -3.38 -2.07
CA MET A 81 1.01 -2.46 -1.90
C MET A 81 1.33 -1.34 -0.90
N ILE A 82 1.89 -1.69 0.27
CA ILE A 82 2.29 -0.69 1.26
C ILE A 82 3.32 0.29 0.67
N SER A 83 4.29 -0.20 -0.12
CA SER A 83 5.28 0.66 -0.77
C SER A 83 4.63 1.66 -1.73
N HIS A 84 3.72 1.20 -2.60
CA HIS A 84 2.99 2.08 -3.52
C HIS A 84 2.11 3.09 -2.80
N LEU A 85 1.47 2.69 -1.71
CA LEU A 85 0.68 3.61 -0.89
C LEU A 85 1.52 4.75 -0.33
N ARG A 86 2.80 4.51 0.02
CA ARG A 86 3.70 5.60 0.46
C ARG A 86 4.03 6.58 -0.66
N THR A 87 4.12 6.08 -1.89
CA THR A 87 4.44 6.90 -3.07
C THR A 87 3.23 7.71 -3.55
N ILE A 88 2.06 7.06 -3.63
CA ILE A 88 0.81 7.67 -4.12
C ILE A 88 0.24 8.64 -3.09
N ASP A 89 0.27 8.27 -1.80
CA ASP A 89 -0.26 9.11 -0.73
C ASP A 89 0.64 9.11 0.51
N PRO A 90 1.69 9.95 0.51
CA PRO A 90 2.59 10.08 1.65
C PRO A 90 1.86 10.63 2.90
N THR A 91 0.73 11.33 2.74
CA THR A 91 -0.07 11.86 3.85
C THR A 91 -0.77 10.73 4.60
N VAL A 92 -1.39 9.82 3.85
CA VAL A 92 -1.98 8.58 4.38
C VAL A 92 -0.90 7.69 4.99
N SER A 93 0.29 7.58 4.39
CA SER A 93 1.43 6.87 4.99
C SER A 93 1.90 7.49 6.31
N CYS A 94 1.98 8.82 6.41
CA CYS A 94 2.42 9.51 7.62
C CYS A 94 1.41 9.32 8.76
N GLN A 95 0.10 9.42 8.45
CA GLN A 95 -0.97 9.22 9.43
C GLN A 95 -1.09 7.76 9.89
N LEU A 96 -0.62 6.82 9.07
CA LEU A 96 -0.64 5.38 9.35
C LEU A 96 0.60 4.86 10.07
N GLY A 97 1.51 5.75 10.50
CA GLY A 97 2.69 5.37 11.27
C GLY A 97 3.69 4.52 10.46
N LEU A 98 3.61 4.56 9.14
CA LEU A 98 4.54 3.89 8.24
C LEU A 98 5.86 4.65 8.05
N SER A 99 6.07 5.73 8.81
CA SER A 99 7.34 6.46 8.86
C SER A 99 8.42 5.57 9.49
N SER A 100 9.06 4.73 8.68
CA SER A 100 10.48 4.51 8.85
C SER A 100 11.12 5.69 8.14
N GLY A 101 11.64 6.64 8.92
CA GLY A 101 11.92 8.00 8.50
C GLY A 101 12.80 8.11 7.24
N PRO A 102 12.86 9.30 6.62
CA PRO A 102 13.78 9.50 5.53
C PRO A 102 15.20 9.35 6.10
N SER A 103 15.91 8.32 5.69
CA SER A 103 17.38 8.41 5.66
C SER A 103 17.72 9.40 4.56
N VAL A 104 17.59 10.68 4.92
CA VAL A 104 18.07 11.80 4.12
C VAL A 104 19.57 11.60 3.98
N ARG A 105 20.02 11.05 2.86
CA ARG A 105 21.38 11.35 2.38
C ARG A 105 21.27 12.45 1.34
N LEU A 106 20.99 13.66 1.83
CA LEU A 106 21.26 14.90 1.11
C LEU A 106 22.79 15.07 1.03
N GLY A 107 23.40 14.37 0.07
CA GLY A 107 24.80 14.51 -0.29
C GLY A 107 24.99 15.64 -1.30
N LYS A 108 24.91 16.88 -0.80
CA LYS A 108 25.60 18.11 -1.24
C LYS A 108 25.97 18.22 -2.74
N LYS A 109 25.26 19.10 -3.47
CA LYS A 109 25.80 19.76 -4.66
C LYS A 109 27.06 20.54 -4.27
N LYS A 110 28.22 20.15 -4.77
CA LYS A 110 29.40 21.02 -4.80
C LYS A 110 29.35 21.85 -6.08
N LYS A 111 29.07 23.15 -5.88
CA LYS A 111 29.34 24.22 -6.84
C LYS A 111 30.85 24.43 -6.82
N TYR A 112 31.54 24.15 -7.92
CA TYR A 112 32.87 24.68 -8.17
C TYR A 112 32.74 25.75 -9.25
N PHE A 113 33.43 26.86 -9.00
CA PHE A 113 33.51 28.08 -9.80
C PHE A 113 34.02 27.79 -11.20
#